data_AF-A0A354YB46-F1
#
_entry.id   AF-A0A354YB46-F1
#
_cell.length_a   1.000
_cell.length_b   1.000
_cell.length_c   1.000
_cell.angle_alpha   90.00
_cell.angle_beta   90.00
_cell.angle_gamma   90.00
#
_symmetry.space_group_name_H-M   'P 1'
#
loop_
_entity.id
_entity.type
_entity.pdbx_description
1 polymer ?
#
loop_
_entity_poly.entity_id
_entity_poly.type
_entity_poly.pdbx_seq_one_letter_code
_entity_poly.pdbx_strand_id
1 'polypeptide(L)' 'GQSVKAGQQIAEMGRTGANRDMLHFEIRYNGKPVDPLQYLPKK' A
#
# COMPACT_ATOMS: atom_id res chain seq x y z
N GLY A 1 -16.77 -3.46 -3.83
CA GLY A 1 -15.49 -3.48 -3.09
C GLY A 1 -15.78 -3.55 -1.61
N GLN A 2 -14.79 -3.93 -0.80
CA GLN A 2 -14.90 -3.88 0.65
C GLN A 2 -14.52 -2.48 1.14
N SER A 3 -15.34 -1.86 2.01
CA SER A 3 -14.97 -0.64 2.71
C SER A 3 -13.98 -0.97 3.83
N VAL A 4 -12.86 -0.25 3.89
CA VAL A 4 -11.80 -0.45 4.88
C VAL A 4 -11.56 0.85 5.64
N LYS A 5 -11.10 0.75 6.89
CA LYS A 5 -10.71 1.90 7.73
C LYS A 5 -9.19 1.98 7.90
N ALA A 6 -8.68 3.15 8.22
CA ALA A 6 -7.26 3.33 8.54
C ALA A 6 -6.84 2.37 9.68
N GLY A 7 -5.70 1.69 9.49
CA GLY A 7 -5.18 0.71 10.45
C GLY A 7 -5.83 -0.68 10.40
N GLN A 8 -6.85 -0.91 9.55
CA GLN A 8 -7.41 -2.24 9.35
C GLN A 8 -6.42 -3.15 8.64
N GLN A 9 -6.17 -4.34 9.19
CA GLN A 9 -5.44 -5.39 8.49
C GLN A 9 -6.30 -5.90 7.32
N ILE A 10 -5.71 -5.92 6.13
CA ILE A 10 -6.38 -6.33 4.89
C ILE A 10 -5.68 -7.50 4.20
N ALA A 11 -4.45 -7.83 4.61
CA ALA A 11 -3.63 -8.90 4.05
C ALA A 11 -2.44 -9.20 4.96
N GLU A 12 -1.78 -10.33 4.70
CA GLU A 12 -0.44 -10.65 5.19
C GLU A 12 0.59 -10.42 4.08
N MET A 13 1.85 -10.14 4.44
CA MET A 13 2.93 -10.02 3.46
C MET A 13 3.24 -11.39 2.84
N GLY A 14 3.68 -11.40 1.58
CA GLY A 14 4.11 -12.61 0.90
C GLY A 14 5.07 -12.33 -0.25
N ARG A 15 5.30 -13.35 -1.08
CA ARG A 15 6.28 -13.32 -2.19
C ARG A 15 5.65 -13.42 -3.58
N THR A 16 4.35 -13.25 -3.71
CA THR A 16 3.68 -13.40 -5.01
C THR A 16 4.21 -12.36 -6.00
N GLY A 17 4.91 -12.80 -7.05
CA GLY A 17 5.53 -11.91 -8.03
C GLY A 17 6.84 -11.24 -7.58
N ALA A 18 7.43 -11.68 -6.47
CA ALA A 18 8.70 -11.18 -5.94
C ALA A 18 9.62 -12.32 -5.49
N ASN A 19 10.94 -12.09 -5.52
CA ASN A 19 11.92 -13.10 -5.10
C ASN A 19 12.06 -13.22 -3.56
N ARG A 20 11.37 -12.36 -2.80
CA ARG A 20 11.40 -12.30 -1.32
C ARG A 20 10.09 -11.73 -0.78
N ASP A 21 9.86 -11.89 0.52
CA ASP A 21 8.71 -11.24 1.18
C ASP A 21 8.88 -9.73 1.09
N MET A 22 7.92 -9.07 0.46
CA MET A 22 7.92 -7.62 0.38
C MET A 22 6.50 -7.09 0.18
N LEU A 23 6.27 -5.91 0.74
CA LEU A 23 5.05 -5.14 0.50
C LEU A 23 5.36 -4.05 -0.52
N HIS A 24 4.75 -4.13 -1.69
CA HIS A 24 4.73 -3.02 -2.64
C HIS A 24 3.46 -2.19 -2.41
N PHE A 25 3.62 -0.87 -2.30
CA PHE A 25 2.52 0.06 -2.08
C PHE A 25 2.65 1.26 -3.01
N GLU A 26 1.53 1.64 -3.65
CA GLU A 26 1.42 2.78 -4.57
C GLU A 26 0.24 3.66 -4.12
N ILE A 27 0.42 4.98 -4.17
CA ILE A 27 -0.67 5.95 -4.05
C ILE A 27 -0.91 6.56 -5.41
N ARG A 28 -2.18 6.64 -5.80
CA ARG A 28 -2.62 7.32 -7.02
C ARG A 28 -3.59 8.42 -6.70
N TYR A 29 -3.35 9.60 -7.28
CA TYR A 29 -4.28 10.72 -7.25
C TYR A 29 -4.78 10.99 -8.67
N ASN A 30 -6.10 10.97 -8.86
CA ASN A 30 -6.74 11.09 -10.18
C ASN A 30 -6.15 10.15 -11.24
N GLY A 31 -5.87 8.91 -10.83
CA GLY A 31 -5.31 7.88 -11.71
C GLY A 31 -3.81 7.98 -11.99
N LYS A 32 -3.11 9.03 -11.54
CA LYS A 32 -1.66 9.17 -11.70
C LYS A 32 -0.91 8.73 -10.44
N PRO A 33 0.18 7.94 -10.54
CA PRO A 33 1.00 7.62 -9.39
C PRO A 33 1.65 8.89 -8.83
N VAL A 34 1.67 9.00 -7.50
CA VAL A 34 2.30 10.11 -6.76
C VAL A 34 3.25 9.55 -5.72
N ASP A 35 4.19 10.37 -5.23
CA ASP A 35 5.14 9.98 -4.19
C ASP A 35 4.40 9.59 -2.89
N PRO A 36 4.43 8.31 -2.47
CA PRO A 36 3.69 7.86 -1.30
C PRO A 36 4.18 8.49 0.00
N LEU A 37 5.47 8.87 0.10
CA LEU A 37 6.05 9.39 1.34
C LEU A 37 5.43 10.73 1.78
N GLN A 38 4.78 11.44 0.86
CA GLN A 38 4.08 12.70 1.15
C GLN A 38 2.74 12.48 1.88
N TYR A 39 2.18 11.27 1.81
CA TYR A 39 0.86 10.93 2.34
C TYR A 39 0.92 9.91 3.48
N LEU A 40 2.09 9.29 3.68
CA LEU A 40 2.29 8.39 4.80
C LEU A 40 2.46 9.20 6.09
N PRO A 41 1.96 8.68 7.23
CA PRO A 41 2.19 9.30 8.53
C PRO A 41 3.69 9.51 8.76
N LYS A 42 4.07 10.73 9.17
CA LYS A 42 5.43 10.98 9.68
C LYS A 42 5.56 10.20 10.99
N LYS A 43 6.63 9.42 11.11
CA LYS A 43 6.96 8.66 12.32
C LYS A 43 7.24 9.60 13.49
#